data_AF-A0A918X3H3-F1
#
_entry.id   AF-A0A918X3H3-F1
#
_cell.length_a   1.000
_cell.length_b   1.000
_cell.length_c   1.000
_cell.angle_alpha   90.00
_cell.angle_beta   90.00
_cell.angle_gamma   90.00
#
_symmetry.space_group_name_H-M   'P 1'
#
loop_
_entity.id
_entity.type
_entity.pdbx_description
1 polymer ?
#
loop_
_entity_poly.entity_id
_entity_poly.type
_entity_poly.pdbx_seq_one_letter_code
_entity_poly.pdbx_strand_id
1 'polypeptide(L)'
;MEALKKLCTEPGSLIALTLRAQLVGVRAALAEVLEALPEDPGAAAGREALRELDAVLERQEPEGAAAVDAYAPTRARETHALAGLAAELVASPEASNYLGPLTVPAETEAVFLWRWFHLTLLRLPAAQAHRWRERAARLAPGPEAQAAGQWVQWRALNRAWDLVPPLPDSGAPGLRIAADEQATADPSPAADLSPAAVYEVLADWVTGLAAYDTELHHCLEVLTHRGLLPLHEAGHRKAYEQELRHRIARLARQPQDSPEALRAALAVDEALCSVLHLPPAAPGSWWAEVAGTSQHTVLELRRRVRGRGADVAVEVPAPHYRDARQRTGGNDIPLDAGGLKGQVLAVLRLWARVEGQEMRGRVVYRG
;
A
#
# COMPACT_ATOMS: atom_id res chain seq x y z
N MET A 1 29.51 15.39 -25.36
CA MET A 1 29.45 14.39 -24.26
C MET A 1 30.70 14.30 -23.36
N GLU A 2 31.81 15.02 -23.63
CA GLU A 2 33.08 14.77 -22.91
C GLU A 2 33.06 15.05 -21.39
N ALA A 3 32.34 16.09 -20.96
CA ALA A 3 32.16 16.38 -19.53
C ALA A 3 31.35 15.29 -18.81
N LEU A 4 30.34 14.73 -19.48
CA LEU A 4 29.54 13.62 -18.95
C LEU A 4 30.37 12.34 -18.88
N LYS A 5 31.17 12.05 -19.92
CA LYS A 5 32.13 10.92 -19.92
C LYS A 5 33.10 11.03 -18.74
N LYS A 6 33.73 12.19 -18.56
CA LYS A 6 34.66 12.45 -17.46
C LYS A 6 34.00 12.29 -16.09
N LEU A 7 32.79 12.81 -15.94
CA LEU A 7 32.01 12.70 -14.70
C LEU A 7 31.62 11.24 -14.44
N CYS A 8 31.16 10.49 -15.43
CA CYS A 8 30.82 9.07 -15.30
C CYS A 8 32.03 8.18 -14.94
N THR A 9 33.26 8.62 -15.23
CA THR A 9 34.49 7.90 -14.87
C THR A 9 35.05 8.22 -13.48
N GLU A 10 34.46 9.18 -12.75
CA GLU A 10 34.96 9.60 -11.43
C GLU A 10 34.67 8.51 -10.35
N PRO A 11 35.69 7.86 -9.78
CA PRO A 11 35.50 6.80 -8.78
C PRO A 11 34.89 7.36 -7.48
N GLY A 12 33.89 6.69 -6.92
CA GLY A 12 33.29 7.07 -5.64
C GLY A 12 32.42 8.34 -5.65
N SER A 13 32.23 8.98 -6.81
CA SER A 13 31.36 10.16 -6.94
C SER A 13 29.88 9.74 -7.02
N LEU A 14 29.09 10.19 -6.03
CA LEU A 14 27.65 9.95 -6.01
C LEU A 14 26.94 10.64 -7.19
N ILE A 15 27.45 11.80 -7.63
CA ILE A 15 26.97 12.51 -8.83
C ILE A 15 27.22 11.66 -10.09
N ALA A 16 28.39 11.03 -10.19
CA ALA A 16 28.73 10.13 -11.30
C ALA A 16 27.83 8.88 -11.33
N LEU A 17 27.46 8.36 -10.16
CA LEU A 17 26.58 7.20 -10.02
C LEU A 17 25.13 7.54 -10.41
N THR A 18 24.58 8.61 -9.85
CA THR A 18 23.22 9.08 -10.19
C THR A 18 23.09 9.39 -11.67
N LEU A 19 24.08 10.09 -12.25
CA LEU A 19 24.09 10.39 -13.68
C LEU A 19 24.09 9.12 -14.53
N ARG A 20 24.92 8.12 -14.18
CA ARG A 20 24.96 6.84 -14.91
C ARG A 20 23.62 6.11 -14.89
N ALA A 21 22.96 6.03 -13.73
CA ALA A 21 21.66 5.38 -13.61
C ALA A 21 20.60 6.03 -14.51
N GLN A 22 20.57 7.37 -14.53
CA GLN A 22 19.65 8.12 -15.40
C GLN A 22 19.96 7.91 -16.89
N LEU A 23 21.24 7.86 -17.27
CA LEU A 23 21.65 7.60 -18.66
C LEU A 23 21.30 6.17 -19.12
N VAL A 24 21.36 5.18 -18.23
CA VAL A 24 20.89 3.81 -18.52
C VAL A 24 19.38 3.78 -18.76
N GLY A 25 18.60 4.49 -17.95
CA GLY A 25 17.15 4.62 -18.15
C GLY A 25 16.80 5.30 -19.47
N VAL A 26 17.48 6.39 -19.81
CA VAL A 26 17.33 7.10 -21.09
C VAL A 26 17.70 6.21 -22.27
N ARG A 27 18.79 5.44 -22.16
CA ARG A 27 19.22 4.48 -23.18
C ARG A 27 18.15 3.42 -23.43
N ALA A 28 17.60 2.81 -22.37
CA ALA A 28 16.59 1.77 -22.49
C ALA A 28 15.31 2.30 -23.15
N ALA A 29 14.80 3.44 -22.69
CA ALA A 29 13.63 4.08 -23.27
C ALA A 29 13.83 4.45 -24.75
N LEU A 30 15.01 4.97 -25.10
CA LEU A 30 15.34 5.32 -26.49
C LEU A 30 15.45 4.09 -27.39
N ALA A 31 16.05 3.01 -26.90
CA ALA A 31 16.16 1.75 -27.64
C ALA A 31 14.77 1.15 -27.92
N GLU A 32 13.89 1.12 -26.93
CA GLU A 32 12.51 0.62 -27.05
C GLU A 32 11.70 1.42 -28.08
N VAL A 33 11.80 2.76 -28.03
CA VAL A 33 11.10 3.64 -29.00
C VAL A 33 11.64 3.44 -30.42
N LEU A 34 12.95 3.26 -30.60
CA LEU A 34 13.57 3.02 -31.91
C LEU A 34 13.23 1.63 -32.48
N GLU A 35 12.99 0.63 -31.62
CA GLU A 35 12.51 -0.69 -32.02
C GLU A 35 11.04 -0.63 -32.45
N ALA A 36 10.21 0.10 -31.71
CA ALA A 36 8.79 0.26 -32.02
C ALA A 36 8.52 1.12 -33.27
N LEU A 37 9.37 2.10 -33.55
CA LEU A 37 9.20 3.10 -34.62
C LEU A 37 10.46 3.24 -35.49
N PRO A 38 10.84 2.20 -36.28
CA PRO A 38 12.12 2.17 -37.00
C PRO A 38 12.25 3.21 -38.12
N GLU A 39 11.12 3.64 -38.67
CA GLU A 39 10.99 4.59 -39.80
C GLU A 39 10.65 6.03 -39.36
N ASP A 40 10.71 6.31 -38.04
CA ASP A 40 10.47 7.67 -37.54
C ASP A 40 11.49 8.66 -38.16
N PRO A 41 11.09 9.89 -38.56
CA PRO A 41 12.01 10.89 -39.11
C PRO A 41 13.22 11.18 -38.21
N GLY A 42 13.09 10.99 -36.89
CA GLY A 42 14.14 11.12 -35.89
C GLY A 42 14.95 9.84 -35.64
N ALA A 43 14.60 8.69 -36.24
CA ALA A 43 15.21 7.39 -35.93
C ALA A 43 16.72 7.34 -36.22
N ALA A 44 17.19 8.05 -37.25
CA ALA A 44 18.62 8.16 -37.55
C ALA A 44 19.38 8.90 -36.44
N ALA A 45 18.87 10.04 -35.99
CA ALA A 45 19.43 10.82 -34.90
C ALA A 45 19.33 10.07 -33.56
N GLY A 46 18.23 9.35 -33.33
CA GLY A 46 18.06 8.51 -32.15
C GLY A 46 19.07 7.36 -32.09
N ARG A 47 19.35 6.68 -33.21
CA ARG A 47 20.40 5.64 -33.29
C ARG A 47 21.81 6.21 -33.09
N GLU A 48 22.05 7.46 -33.46
CA GLU A 48 23.31 8.16 -33.17
C GLU A 48 23.42 8.51 -31.69
N ALA A 49 22.37 9.05 -31.07
CA ALA A 49 22.30 9.32 -29.64
C ALA A 49 22.46 8.03 -28.80
N LEU A 50 21.88 6.91 -29.25
CA LEU A 50 22.05 5.62 -28.59
C LEU A 50 23.51 5.15 -28.61
N ARG A 51 24.20 5.31 -29.75
CA ARG A 51 25.65 5.02 -29.86
C ARG A 51 26.51 5.93 -29.00
N GLU A 52 26.14 7.21 -28.86
CA GLU A 52 26.84 8.13 -27.95
C GLU A 52 26.65 7.74 -26.48
N LEU A 53 25.43 7.33 -26.10
CA LEU A 53 25.13 6.82 -24.76
C LEU A 53 25.89 5.52 -24.50
N ASP A 54 25.90 4.58 -25.44
CA ASP A 54 26.69 3.36 -25.37
C ASP A 54 28.16 3.70 -25.17
N ALA A 55 28.75 4.60 -25.95
CA ALA A 55 30.15 5.01 -25.79
C ALA A 55 30.46 5.73 -24.46
N VAL A 56 29.47 6.34 -23.81
CA VAL A 56 29.60 6.93 -22.47
C VAL A 56 29.55 5.84 -21.39
N LEU A 57 28.80 4.76 -21.64
CA LEU A 57 28.58 3.65 -20.72
C LEU A 57 29.60 2.50 -20.90
N GLU A 58 30.13 2.27 -22.11
CA GLU A 58 31.02 1.16 -22.51
C GLU A 58 32.48 1.33 -22.08
N ARG A 59 32.92 2.50 -21.58
CA ARG A 59 34.33 2.71 -21.17
C ARG A 59 34.71 1.98 -19.86
N GLN A 60 34.09 0.84 -19.60
CA GLN A 60 34.32 -0.07 -18.48
C GLN A 60 34.38 -1.54 -18.94
N GLU A 61 35.28 -1.86 -19.87
CA GLU A 61 35.99 -3.13 -19.75
C GLU A 61 37.48 -2.84 -19.56
N PRO A 62 37.97 -2.75 -18.32
CA PRO A 62 39.38 -2.96 -18.08
C PRO A 62 39.68 -4.45 -18.34
N GLU A 63 40.55 -4.73 -19.31
CA GLU A 63 41.40 -5.93 -19.29
C GLU A 63 42.08 -5.98 -17.91
N GLY A 64 41.50 -6.76 -16.99
CA GLY A 64 41.75 -6.68 -15.55
C GLY A 64 40.50 -6.87 -14.67
N ALA A 65 39.31 -6.99 -15.25
CA ALA A 65 38.01 -7.21 -14.60
C ALA A 65 37.84 -8.58 -13.89
N ALA A 66 38.92 -9.19 -13.40
CA ALA A 66 38.85 -10.33 -12.48
C ALA A 66 39.10 -9.93 -11.01
N ALA A 67 39.54 -8.70 -10.73
CA ALA A 67 40.01 -8.34 -9.38
C ALA A 67 39.44 -7.05 -8.76
N VAL A 68 38.61 -6.28 -9.45
CA VAL A 68 38.11 -4.97 -8.92
C VAL A 68 36.59 -4.96 -8.67
N ASP A 69 35.86 -5.98 -9.12
CA ASP A 69 34.42 -6.17 -8.80
C ASP A 69 34.20 -6.71 -7.36
N ALA A 70 35.27 -6.94 -6.62
CA ALA A 70 35.25 -7.43 -5.24
C ALA A 70 35.13 -6.31 -4.17
N TYR A 71 35.11 -5.03 -4.57
CA TYR A 71 35.23 -3.91 -3.62
C TYR A 71 34.10 -2.88 -3.62
N ALA A 72 33.05 -3.05 -4.43
CA ALA A 72 31.80 -2.38 -4.10
C ALA A 72 31.25 -3.05 -2.83
N PRO A 73 31.04 -2.33 -1.71
CA PRO A 73 30.47 -2.96 -0.52
C PRO A 73 29.13 -3.59 -0.92
N THR A 74 28.91 -4.87 -0.60
CA THR A 74 27.73 -5.67 -0.99
C THR A 74 26.41 -4.89 -0.85
N ARG A 75 26.33 -4.06 0.19
CA ARG A 75 25.20 -3.15 0.48
C ARG A 75 24.88 -2.13 -0.61
N ALA A 76 25.88 -1.56 -1.27
CA ALA A 76 25.65 -0.62 -2.38
C ALA A 76 24.99 -1.33 -3.56
N ARG A 77 25.44 -2.56 -3.87
CA ARG A 77 24.87 -3.38 -4.95
C ARG A 77 23.42 -3.79 -4.65
N GLU A 78 23.13 -4.18 -3.42
CA GLU A 78 21.77 -4.51 -2.97
C GLU A 78 20.82 -3.31 -3.03
N THR A 79 21.29 -2.15 -2.57
CA THR A 79 20.52 -0.89 -2.64
C THR A 79 20.23 -0.49 -4.08
N HIS A 80 21.21 -0.61 -4.98
CA HIS A 80 21.02 -0.35 -6.41
C HIS A 80 20.05 -1.34 -7.05
N ALA A 81 20.13 -2.63 -6.73
CA ALA A 81 19.21 -3.64 -7.25
C ALA A 81 17.77 -3.38 -6.78
N LEU A 82 17.60 -2.97 -5.52
CA LEU A 82 16.31 -2.57 -4.97
C LEU A 82 15.75 -1.32 -5.65
N ALA A 83 16.59 -0.31 -5.92
CA ALA A 83 16.21 0.87 -6.68
C ALA A 83 15.78 0.52 -8.11
N GLY A 84 16.48 -0.42 -8.77
CA GLY A 84 16.07 -0.98 -10.05
C GLY A 84 14.68 -1.62 -9.97
N LEU A 85 14.45 -2.49 -8.97
CA LEU A 85 13.16 -3.16 -8.79
C LEU A 85 12.02 -2.16 -8.50
N ALA A 86 12.28 -1.12 -7.72
CA ALA A 86 11.35 -0.03 -7.46
C ALA A 86 11.00 0.74 -8.74
N ALA A 87 12.00 1.09 -9.54
CA ALA A 87 11.78 1.77 -10.83
C ALA A 87 10.96 0.91 -11.80
N GLU A 88 11.22 -0.39 -11.84
CA GLU A 88 10.43 -1.34 -12.64
C GLU A 88 8.97 -1.43 -12.17
N LEU A 89 8.72 -1.43 -10.85
CA LEU A 89 7.36 -1.43 -10.32
C LEU A 89 6.61 -0.16 -10.75
N VAL A 90 7.27 1.01 -10.69
CA VAL A 90 6.70 2.28 -11.13
C VAL A 90 6.41 2.30 -12.63
N ALA A 91 7.32 1.75 -13.44
CA ALA A 91 7.15 1.68 -14.89
C ALA A 91 6.17 0.58 -15.34
N SER A 92 5.77 -0.34 -14.46
CA SER A 92 4.93 -1.49 -14.80
C SER A 92 3.51 -1.05 -15.20
N PRO A 93 3.07 -1.33 -16.45
CA PRO A 93 1.70 -1.04 -16.87
C PRO A 93 0.66 -1.78 -16.00
N GLU A 94 0.98 -3.03 -15.63
CA GLU A 94 0.13 -3.84 -14.74
C GLU A 94 -0.07 -3.17 -13.37
N ALA A 95 1.02 -2.67 -12.75
CA ALA A 95 0.92 -1.98 -11.46
C ALA A 95 0.22 -0.62 -11.60
N SER A 96 0.51 0.13 -12.68
CA SER A 96 -0.07 1.46 -12.92
C SER A 96 -1.60 1.46 -13.02
N ASN A 97 -2.19 0.36 -13.53
CA ASN A 97 -3.65 0.20 -13.61
C ASN A 97 -4.34 0.25 -12.23
N TYR A 98 -3.62 -0.15 -11.18
CA TYR A 98 -4.13 -0.19 -9.81
C TYR A 98 -3.66 0.98 -8.97
N LEU A 99 -2.36 1.29 -9.07
CA LEU A 99 -1.69 2.22 -8.17
C LEU A 99 -1.70 3.66 -8.68
N GLY A 100 -2.11 3.87 -9.95
CA GLY A 100 -1.99 5.16 -10.61
C GLY A 100 -0.52 5.56 -10.80
N PRO A 101 -0.25 6.86 -11.05
CA PRO A 101 1.10 7.38 -11.08
C PRO A 101 1.78 7.20 -9.73
N LEU A 102 2.89 6.46 -9.71
CA LEU A 102 3.73 6.30 -8.54
C LEU A 102 5.05 7.04 -8.73
N THR A 103 5.61 7.53 -7.63
CA THR A 103 6.97 8.08 -7.62
C THR A 103 7.78 7.30 -6.61
N VAL A 104 9.00 6.90 -7.00
CA VAL A 104 9.96 6.32 -6.06
C VAL A 104 10.35 7.42 -5.05
N PRO A 105 10.37 7.15 -3.74
CA PRO A 105 10.78 8.13 -2.74
C PRO A 105 12.15 8.73 -3.08
N ALA A 106 12.31 10.02 -2.82
CA ALA A 106 13.61 10.70 -2.97
C ALA A 106 14.66 10.18 -1.97
N GLU A 107 14.19 9.61 -0.84
CA GLU A 107 15.02 8.97 0.17
C GLU A 107 15.63 7.68 -0.38
N THR A 108 16.94 7.67 -0.60
CA THR A 108 17.63 6.55 -1.25
C THR A 108 18.18 5.52 -0.26
N GLU A 109 17.96 5.69 1.05
CA GLU A 109 18.42 4.67 2.01
C GLU A 109 17.64 3.37 1.80
N ALA A 110 18.37 2.26 1.79
CA ALA A 110 17.82 0.93 1.51
C ALA A 110 16.62 0.58 2.40
N VAL A 111 16.61 1.01 3.67
CA VAL A 111 15.52 0.76 4.61
C VAL A 111 14.21 1.43 4.19
N PHE A 112 14.25 2.70 3.78
CA PHE A 112 13.06 3.44 3.38
C PHE A 112 12.53 2.91 2.07
N LEU A 113 13.43 2.64 1.12
CA LEU A 113 13.06 2.09 -0.18
C LEU A 113 12.47 0.67 -0.06
N TRP A 114 13.05 -0.18 0.80
CA TRP A 114 12.58 -1.55 1.04
C TRP A 114 11.17 -1.53 1.64
N ARG A 115 10.99 -0.69 2.66
CA ARG A 115 9.70 -0.50 3.31
C ARG A 115 8.66 0.06 2.35
N TRP A 116 8.98 1.13 1.63
CA TRP A 116 8.10 1.71 0.61
C TRP A 116 7.69 0.66 -0.42
N PHE A 117 8.64 -0.13 -0.92
CA PHE A 117 8.38 -1.17 -1.91
C PHE A 117 7.35 -2.17 -1.38
N HIS A 118 7.63 -2.78 -0.22
CA HIS A 118 6.74 -3.80 0.35
C HIS A 118 5.37 -3.27 0.78
N LEU A 119 5.31 -2.05 1.33
CA LEU A 119 4.04 -1.39 1.66
C LEU A 119 3.23 -1.06 0.39
N THR A 120 3.90 -0.66 -0.69
CA THR A 120 3.25 -0.44 -2.00
C THR A 120 2.63 -1.73 -2.52
N LEU A 121 3.28 -2.88 -2.34
CA LEU A 121 2.71 -4.18 -2.73
C LEU A 121 1.43 -4.55 -1.97
N LEU A 122 1.20 -4.02 -0.76
CA LEU A 122 -0.05 -4.25 -0.01
C LEU A 122 -1.27 -3.64 -0.72
N ARG A 123 -1.06 -2.76 -1.70
CA ARG A 123 -2.11 -2.09 -2.48
C ARG A 123 -2.47 -2.84 -3.77
N LEU A 124 -1.64 -3.81 -4.18
CA LEU A 124 -1.87 -4.63 -5.38
C LEU A 124 -2.72 -5.85 -5.06
N PRO A 125 -3.43 -6.43 -6.05
CA PRO A 125 -4.09 -7.71 -5.84
C PRO A 125 -3.05 -8.80 -5.49
N ALA A 126 -3.47 -9.78 -4.69
CA ALA A 126 -2.56 -10.74 -4.06
C ALA A 126 -1.62 -11.48 -5.03
N ALA A 127 -2.11 -11.84 -6.22
CA ALA A 127 -1.31 -12.54 -7.22
C ALA A 127 -0.16 -11.67 -7.75
N GLN A 128 -0.43 -10.40 -8.03
CA GLN A 128 0.57 -9.42 -8.46
C GLN A 128 1.58 -9.13 -7.34
N ALA A 129 1.08 -8.86 -6.13
CA ALA A 129 1.92 -8.63 -4.97
C ALA A 129 2.88 -9.80 -4.71
N HIS A 130 2.41 -11.04 -4.88
CA HIS A 130 3.24 -12.23 -4.71
C HIS A 130 4.40 -12.29 -5.72
N ARG A 131 4.14 -12.06 -7.01
CA ARG A 131 5.19 -12.03 -8.04
C ARG A 131 6.28 -11.00 -7.72
N TRP A 132 5.89 -9.81 -7.28
CA TRP A 132 6.86 -8.78 -6.89
C TRP A 132 7.64 -9.14 -5.63
N ARG A 133 6.99 -9.78 -4.65
CA ARG A 133 7.67 -10.30 -3.45
C ARG A 133 8.68 -11.39 -3.79
N GLU A 134 8.34 -12.32 -4.69
CA GLU A 134 9.28 -13.35 -5.15
C GLU A 134 10.51 -12.75 -5.84
N ARG A 135 10.33 -11.67 -6.61
CA ARG A 135 11.44 -10.93 -7.22
C ARG A 135 12.31 -10.24 -6.16
N ALA A 136 11.69 -9.56 -5.19
CA ALA A 136 12.40 -8.92 -4.09
C ALA A 136 13.13 -9.92 -3.19
N ALA A 137 12.57 -11.12 -3.00
CA ALA A 137 13.20 -12.18 -2.21
C ALA A 137 14.54 -12.66 -2.80
N ARG A 138 14.78 -12.47 -4.11
CA ARG A 138 16.08 -12.74 -4.75
C ARG A 138 17.15 -11.70 -4.39
N LEU A 139 16.73 -10.55 -3.88
CA LEU A 139 17.59 -9.48 -3.39
C LEU A 139 17.75 -9.51 -1.87
N ALA A 140 16.83 -10.18 -1.18
CA ALA A 140 16.84 -10.28 0.27
C ALA A 140 17.99 -11.19 0.74
N PRO A 141 18.55 -10.95 1.94
CA PRO A 141 19.53 -11.85 2.51
C PRO A 141 18.89 -13.23 2.77
N GLY A 142 19.73 -14.27 2.78
CA GLY A 142 19.30 -15.67 2.85
C GLY A 142 18.38 -15.98 4.04
N PRO A 143 17.70 -17.14 4.03
CA PRO A 143 16.67 -17.50 5.03
C PRO A 143 17.18 -17.44 6.48
N GLU A 144 18.46 -17.71 6.72
CA GLU A 144 19.10 -17.61 8.04
C GLU A 144 19.17 -16.17 8.56
N ALA A 145 19.46 -15.20 7.69
CA ALA A 145 19.51 -13.79 8.05
C ALA A 145 18.10 -13.25 8.34
N GLN A 146 17.09 -13.69 7.59
CA GLN A 146 15.69 -13.32 7.86
C GLN A 146 15.17 -13.91 9.18
N ALA A 147 15.58 -15.13 9.53
CA ALA A 147 15.26 -15.74 10.81
C ALA A 147 15.91 -15.00 12.00
N ALA A 148 17.08 -14.38 11.79
CA ALA A 148 17.75 -13.54 12.78
C ALA A 148 17.21 -12.10 12.87
N GLY A 149 16.35 -11.69 11.92
CA GLY A 149 15.79 -10.34 11.88
C GLY A 149 14.82 -10.05 13.03
N GLN A 150 14.80 -8.80 13.51
CA GLN A 150 13.79 -8.34 14.46
C GLN A 150 12.43 -8.18 13.77
N TRP A 151 11.36 -8.50 14.48
CA TRP A 151 9.99 -8.38 13.97
C TRP A 151 9.13 -7.51 14.90
N VAL A 152 8.38 -6.59 14.30
CA VAL A 152 7.20 -6.00 14.92
C VAL A 152 6.03 -6.92 14.58
N GLN A 153 5.42 -7.49 15.61
CA GLN A 153 4.37 -8.49 15.47
C GLN A 153 3.02 -7.93 15.92
N TRP A 154 2.01 -8.13 15.08
CA TRP A 154 0.61 -7.88 15.39
C TRP A 154 -0.20 -9.18 15.42
N ARG A 155 -1.27 -9.17 16.21
CA ARG A 155 -2.16 -10.33 16.38
C ARG A 155 -2.90 -10.67 15.09
N ALA A 156 -2.91 -11.94 14.70
CA ALA A 156 -3.71 -12.46 13.59
C ALA A 156 -5.19 -12.60 13.97
N LEU A 157 -6.09 -12.36 13.02
CA LEU A 157 -7.50 -12.76 13.12
C LEU A 157 -7.67 -14.24 12.75
N ASN A 158 -7.23 -14.60 11.56
CA ASN A 158 -7.44 -15.93 10.97
C ASN A 158 -6.22 -16.44 10.19
N ARG A 159 -5.24 -15.58 9.92
CA ARG A 159 -4.10 -15.89 9.04
C ARG A 159 -2.89 -15.06 9.42
N ALA A 160 -1.71 -15.67 9.33
CA ALA A 160 -0.43 -14.98 9.45
C ALA A 160 0.01 -14.38 8.11
N TRP A 161 0.63 -13.20 8.17
CA TRP A 161 1.12 -12.44 7.02
C TRP A 161 2.47 -11.80 7.31
N ASP A 162 3.42 -12.00 6.41
CA ASP A 162 4.66 -11.24 6.39
C ASP A 162 4.41 -10.02 5.49
N LEU A 163 4.13 -8.88 6.10
CA LEU A 163 3.77 -7.66 5.39
C LEU A 163 5.01 -6.99 4.79
N VAL A 164 6.05 -6.86 5.61
CA VAL A 164 7.37 -6.34 5.22
C VAL A 164 8.42 -7.27 5.82
N PRO A 165 9.22 -7.97 5.00
CA PRO A 165 10.32 -8.78 5.53
C PRO A 165 11.37 -7.90 6.22
N PRO A 166 12.08 -8.38 7.25
CA PRO A 166 13.17 -7.66 7.87
C PRO A 166 14.31 -7.44 6.86
N LEU A 167 15.09 -6.40 7.10
CA LEU A 167 16.33 -6.16 6.37
C LEU A 167 17.50 -6.14 7.37
N PRO A 168 18.01 -7.32 7.80
CA PRO A 168 18.95 -7.49 8.91
C PRO A 168 20.17 -6.58 8.85
N ASP A 169 20.80 -6.43 7.68
CA ASP A 169 22.00 -5.61 7.51
C ASP A 169 21.79 -4.12 7.73
N SER A 170 20.54 -3.66 7.65
CA SER A 170 20.13 -2.27 7.89
C SER A 170 19.54 -2.05 9.29
N GLY A 171 19.34 -3.11 10.08
CA GLY A 171 18.67 -3.05 11.38
C GLY A 171 17.16 -2.74 11.29
N ALA A 172 16.57 -2.74 10.09
CA ALA A 172 15.16 -2.48 9.91
C ALA A 172 14.32 -3.69 10.34
N PRO A 173 13.42 -3.56 11.32
CA PRO A 173 12.57 -4.66 11.72
C PRO A 173 11.55 -4.97 10.62
N GLY A 174 11.23 -6.25 10.47
CA GLY A 174 10.12 -6.72 9.65
C GLY A 174 8.78 -6.41 10.32
N LEU A 175 7.72 -6.39 9.51
CA LEU A 175 6.33 -6.23 9.96
C LEU A 175 5.57 -7.52 9.66
N ARG A 176 4.99 -8.14 10.69
CA ARG A 176 4.27 -9.41 10.57
C ARG A 176 2.96 -9.39 11.35
N ILE A 177 1.96 -10.03 10.78
CA ILE A 177 0.76 -10.49 11.47
C ILE A 177 0.98 -11.97 11.78
N ALA A 178 0.91 -12.38 13.03
CA ALA A 178 1.09 -13.77 13.42
C ALA A 178 0.06 -14.19 14.47
N ALA A 179 -0.17 -15.51 14.57
CA ALA A 179 -0.91 -16.04 15.70
C ALA A 179 -0.19 -15.67 17.00
N ASP A 180 -0.96 -15.47 18.06
CA ASP A 180 -0.39 -15.27 19.38
C ASP A 180 0.27 -16.59 19.82
N GLU A 181 1.58 -16.60 20.03
CA GLU A 181 2.32 -17.80 20.46
C GLU A 181 1.85 -18.29 21.85
N GLN A 182 1.18 -17.43 22.61
CA GLN A 182 0.62 -17.72 23.94
C GLN A 182 -0.83 -18.24 23.90
N ALA A 183 -1.46 -18.28 22.73
CA ALA A 183 -2.77 -18.92 22.55
C ALA A 183 -2.59 -20.44 22.50
N THR A 184 -2.67 -21.09 23.67
CA THR A 184 -2.61 -22.54 23.82
C THR A 184 -3.62 -23.26 22.90
N ALA A 185 -3.08 -24.09 22.01
CA ALA A 185 -3.64 -25.31 21.42
C ALA A 185 -5.18 -25.44 21.28
N ASP A 186 -5.85 -24.42 20.74
CA ASP A 186 -7.02 -24.59 19.89
C ASP A 186 -7.24 -23.28 19.11
N PRO A 187 -7.01 -23.24 17.79
CA PRO A 187 -7.36 -22.06 17.00
C PRO A 187 -8.89 -22.05 16.90
N SER A 188 -9.58 -21.48 17.90
CA SER A 188 -10.99 -21.17 17.74
C SER A 188 -11.08 -20.25 16.52
N PRO A 189 -11.86 -20.60 15.49
CA PRO A 189 -11.95 -19.78 14.30
C PRO A 189 -12.40 -18.36 14.71
N ALA A 190 -12.02 -17.35 13.93
CA ALA A 190 -12.44 -15.95 14.11
C ALA A 190 -13.97 -15.76 14.31
N ALA A 191 -14.78 -16.79 14.06
CA ALA A 191 -16.20 -16.90 14.33
C ALA A 191 -16.61 -16.62 15.80
N ASP A 192 -15.73 -16.82 16.78
CA ASP A 192 -16.05 -16.60 18.21
C ASP A 192 -15.67 -15.21 18.74
N LEU A 193 -14.96 -14.39 17.93
CA LEU A 193 -14.56 -13.06 18.37
C LEU A 193 -15.77 -12.11 18.36
N SER A 194 -15.90 -11.34 19.44
CA SER A 194 -16.85 -10.23 19.46
C SER A 194 -16.49 -9.20 18.38
N PRO A 195 -17.47 -8.45 17.82
CA PRO A 195 -17.18 -7.39 16.86
C PRO A 195 -16.13 -6.38 17.35
N ALA A 196 -16.17 -6.00 18.63
CA ALA A 196 -15.18 -5.11 19.22
C ALA A 196 -13.77 -5.70 19.17
N ALA A 197 -13.60 -6.99 19.51
CA ALA A 197 -12.30 -7.65 19.46
C ALA A 197 -11.74 -7.74 18.03
N VAL A 198 -12.60 -7.99 17.03
CA VAL A 198 -12.19 -7.95 15.61
C VAL A 198 -11.69 -6.55 15.24
N TYR A 199 -12.44 -5.51 15.59
CA TYR A 199 -12.04 -4.14 15.26
C TYR A 199 -10.80 -3.66 16.01
N GLU A 200 -10.56 -4.12 17.23
CA GLU A 200 -9.29 -3.85 17.94
C GLU A 200 -8.10 -4.38 17.14
N VAL A 201 -8.18 -5.60 16.63
CA VAL A 201 -7.12 -6.17 15.79
C VAL A 201 -6.92 -5.36 14.51
N LEU A 202 -8.01 -5.04 13.80
CA LEU A 202 -7.92 -4.24 12.59
C LEU A 202 -7.35 -2.84 12.88
N ALA A 203 -7.74 -2.22 13.99
CA ALA A 203 -7.23 -0.92 14.43
C ALA A 203 -5.72 -0.97 14.72
N ASP A 204 -5.24 -2.03 15.38
CA ASP A 204 -3.81 -2.23 15.63
C ASP A 204 -3.02 -2.34 14.31
N TRP A 205 -3.56 -3.07 13.32
CA TRP A 205 -2.93 -3.19 12.00
C TRP A 205 -2.88 -1.84 11.28
N VAL A 206 -4.01 -1.13 11.22
CA VAL A 206 -4.12 0.16 10.50
C VAL A 206 -3.24 1.23 11.15
N THR A 207 -3.32 1.37 12.48
CA THR A 207 -2.55 2.39 13.20
C THR A 207 -1.06 2.04 13.27
N GLY A 208 -0.73 0.75 13.39
CA GLY A 208 0.64 0.25 13.28
C GLY A 208 1.26 0.56 11.92
N LEU A 209 0.56 0.31 10.81
CA LEU A 209 1.05 0.64 9.47
C LEU A 209 1.10 2.15 9.19
N ALA A 210 0.20 2.94 9.77
CA ALA A 210 0.23 4.41 9.63
C ALA A 210 1.52 5.07 10.17
N ALA A 211 2.28 4.38 11.02
CA ALA A 211 3.60 4.82 11.46
C ALA A 211 4.71 4.60 10.41
N TYR A 212 4.46 3.75 9.41
CA TYR A 212 5.44 3.30 8.41
C TYR A 212 5.12 3.73 6.99
N ASP A 213 3.84 3.91 6.66
CA ASP A 213 3.38 4.24 5.31
C ASP A 213 3.01 5.72 5.20
N THR A 214 3.86 6.49 4.50
CA THR A 214 3.67 7.94 4.34
C THR A 214 2.54 8.31 3.36
N GLU A 215 2.11 7.37 2.53
CA GLU A 215 1.10 7.56 1.50
C GLU A 215 -0.34 7.41 2.03
N LEU A 216 -0.49 6.97 3.28
CA LEU A 216 -1.79 6.82 3.92
C LEU A 216 -2.41 8.16 4.26
N HIS A 217 -3.69 8.28 3.90
CA HIS A 217 -4.55 9.40 4.27
C HIS A 217 -5.72 8.88 5.09
N HIS A 218 -6.31 9.74 5.91
CA HIS A 218 -7.63 9.52 6.45
C HIS A 218 -8.62 10.57 5.93
N CYS A 219 -9.85 10.15 5.74
CA CYS A 219 -10.95 11.03 5.32
C CYS A 219 -12.15 10.93 6.25
N LEU A 220 -11.94 10.54 7.51
CA LEU A 220 -13.00 10.34 8.48
C LEU A 220 -13.82 11.63 8.69
N GLU A 221 -15.12 11.56 8.44
CA GLU A 221 -16.00 12.74 8.28
C GLU A 221 -15.97 13.68 9.49
N VAL A 222 -15.95 13.11 10.71
CA VAL A 222 -15.99 13.90 11.96
C VAL A 222 -14.71 14.71 12.18
N LEU A 223 -13.58 14.28 11.60
CA LEU A 223 -12.30 14.96 11.73
C LEU A 223 -12.01 15.87 10.54
N THR A 224 -12.50 15.50 9.36
CA THR A 224 -12.18 16.15 8.10
C THR A 224 -13.47 16.34 7.33
N HIS A 225 -14.16 17.47 7.54
CA HIS A 225 -15.38 17.77 6.81
C HIS A 225 -15.05 17.96 5.31
N ARG A 226 -15.26 16.89 4.51
CA ARG A 226 -14.92 16.79 3.07
C ARG A 226 -13.43 17.05 2.76
N GLY A 227 -12.55 16.20 3.31
CA GLY A 227 -11.12 16.29 3.02
C GLY A 227 -10.39 14.95 3.13
N LEU A 228 -9.12 15.00 2.76
CA LEU A 228 -8.13 13.94 2.90
C LEU A 228 -6.98 14.55 3.68
N LEU A 229 -6.66 13.97 4.84
CA LEU A 229 -5.53 14.42 5.66
C LEU A 229 -4.47 13.31 5.73
N PRO A 230 -3.19 13.63 5.53
CA PRO A 230 -2.12 12.64 5.59
C PRO A 230 -1.94 12.10 7.01
N LEU A 231 -1.84 10.78 7.15
CA LEU A 231 -1.64 10.11 8.44
C LEU A 231 -0.17 10.08 8.90
N HIS A 232 0.78 10.43 8.04
CA HIS A 232 2.18 10.56 8.48
C HIS A 232 2.37 11.80 9.38
N GLU A 233 1.51 12.82 9.25
CA GLU A 233 1.51 13.97 10.12
C GLU A 233 1.03 13.61 11.54
N ALA A 234 1.88 13.87 12.55
CA ALA A 234 1.65 13.42 13.92
C ALA A 234 0.33 13.94 14.54
N GLY A 235 -0.08 15.17 14.19
CA GLY A 235 -1.33 15.76 14.67
C GLY A 235 -2.56 15.02 14.14
N HIS A 236 -2.61 14.79 12.83
CA HIS A 236 -3.70 14.05 12.17
C HIS A 236 -3.75 12.60 12.64
N ARG A 237 -2.59 11.92 12.70
CA ARG A 237 -2.50 10.55 13.21
C ARG A 237 -3.07 10.41 14.61
N LYS A 238 -2.64 11.28 15.54
CA LYS A 238 -3.10 11.23 16.93
C LYS A 238 -4.60 11.48 17.04
N ALA A 239 -5.14 12.44 16.30
CA ALA A 239 -6.58 12.73 16.29
C ALA A 239 -7.39 11.53 15.75
N TYR A 240 -6.94 10.95 14.65
CA TYR A 240 -7.54 9.75 14.07
C TYR A 240 -7.54 8.57 15.05
N GLU A 241 -6.38 8.25 15.62
CA GLU A 241 -6.25 7.14 16.57
C GLU A 241 -7.13 7.33 17.82
N GLN A 242 -7.23 8.57 18.33
CA GLN A 242 -8.10 8.87 19.47
C GLN A 242 -9.58 8.64 19.14
N GLU A 243 -10.03 9.10 17.96
CA GLU A 243 -11.40 8.89 17.51
C GLU A 243 -11.70 7.40 17.27
N LEU A 244 -10.78 6.66 16.63
CA LEU A 244 -10.93 5.22 16.41
C LEU A 244 -11.05 4.45 17.73
N ARG A 245 -10.17 4.71 18.69
CA ARG A 245 -10.23 4.11 20.05
C ARG A 245 -11.55 4.46 20.75
N HIS A 246 -12.00 5.72 20.64
CA HIS A 246 -13.27 6.14 21.23
C HIS A 246 -14.46 5.35 20.66
N ARG A 247 -14.52 5.16 19.34
CA ARG A 247 -15.58 4.41 18.67
C ARG A 247 -15.57 2.93 19.07
N ILE A 248 -14.39 2.31 19.13
CA ILE A 248 -14.24 0.90 19.57
C ILE A 248 -14.68 0.74 21.03
N ALA A 249 -14.22 1.61 21.93
CA ALA A 249 -14.64 1.59 23.33
C ALA A 249 -16.15 1.81 23.50
N ARG A 250 -16.76 2.67 22.65
CA ARG A 250 -18.21 2.85 22.62
C ARG A 250 -18.94 1.58 22.19
N LEU A 251 -18.46 0.88 21.16
CA LEU A 251 -19.01 -0.40 20.72
C LEU A 251 -18.92 -1.46 21.82
N ALA A 252 -17.78 -1.59 22.48
CA ALA A 252 -17.55 -2.58 23.53
C ALA A 252 -18.51 -2.43 24.73
N ARG A 253 -19.03 -1.21 24.96
CA ARG A 253 -20.02 -0.94 26.02
C ARG A 253 -21.48 -1.20 25.62
N GLN A 254 -21.76 -1.44 24.34
CA GLN A 254 -23.14 -1.67 23.90
C GLN A 254 -23.58 -3.10 24.22
N PRO A 255 -24.89 -3.32 24.50
CA PRO A 255 -25.42 -4.66 24.64
C PRO A 255 -25.16 -5.49 23.37
N GLN A 256 -24.75 -6.75 23.53
CA GLN A 256 -24.48 -7.62 22.39
C GLN A 256 -25.72 -7.78 21.50
N ASP A 257 -25.50 -7.81 20.18
CA ASP A 257 -26.54 -7.94 19.15
C ASP A 257 -27.70 -6.93 19.27
N SER A 258 -27.44 -5.73 19.79
CA SER A 258 -28.41 -4.64 19.87
C SER A 258 -28.36 -3.70 18.65
N PRO A 259 -29.44 -2.97 18.36
CA PRO A 259 -29.44 -1.85 17.42
C PRO A 259 -28.33 -0.82 17.74
N GLU A 260 -28.09 -0.53 19.01
CA GLU A 260 -27.03 0.39 19.46
C GLU A 260 -25.64 -0.13 19.13
N ALA A 261 -25.40 -1.44 19.34
CA ALA A 261 -24.17 -2.08 18.94
C ALA A 261 -23.98 -2.01 17.42
N LEU A 262 -25.04 -2.19 16.62
CA LEU A 262 -24.96 -2.05 15.17
C LEU A 262 -24.59 -0.62 14.74
N ARG A 263 -25.21 0.41 15.34
CA ARG A 263 -24.86 1.82 15.07
C ARG A 263 -23.42 2.12 15.45
N ALA A 264 -22.95 1.60 16.60
CA ALA A 264 -21.57 1.77 17.05
C ALA A 264 -20.58 1.04 16.13
N ALA A 265 -20.91 -0.17 15.66
CA ALA A 265 -20.09 -0.94 14.73
C ALA A 265 -19.98 -0.24 13.36
N LEU A 266 -21.07 0.34 12.85
CA LEU A 266 -21.06 1.15 11.63
C LEU A 266 -20.13 2.36 11.75
N ALA A 267 -20.04 2.97 12.93
CA ALA A 267 -19.11 4.08 13.16
C ALA A 267 -17.65 3.61 13.18
N VAL A 268 -17.35 2.46 13.79
CA VAL A 268 -16.00 1.88 13.77
C VAL A 268 -15.59 1.48 12.36
N ASP A 269 -16.49 0.82 11.62
CA ASP A 269 -16.29 0.45 10.22
C ASP A 269 -15.98 1.66 9.36
N GLU A 270 -16.72 2.77 9.55
CA GLU A 270 -16.42 4.00 8.85
C GLU A 270 -15.01 4.52 9.16
N ALA A 271 -14.59 4.47 10.42
CA ALA A 271 -13.27 4.94 10.83
C ALA A 271 -12.15 4.09 10.21
N LEU A 272 -12.32 2.77 10.12
CA LEU A 272 -11.35 1.88 9.49
C LEU A 272 -11.34 2.06 7.96
N CYS A 273 -12.51 2.06 7.32
CA CYS A 273 -12.63 2.23 5.86
C CYS A 273 -12.28 3.65 5.38
N SER A 274 -12.20 4.64 6.28
CA SER A 274 -11.76 5.99 5.96
C SER A 274 -10.24 6.16 5.82
N VAL A 275 -9.45 5.11 6.10
CA VAL A 275 -8.00 5.10 5.87
C VAL A 275 -7.69 4.47 4.52
N LEU A 276 -7.05 5.23 3.63
CA LEU A 276 -6.83 4.82 2.25
C LEU A 276 -5.63 5.52 1.61
N HIS A 277 -5.15 4.92 0.52
CA HIS A 277 -4.22 5.53 -0.42
C HIS A 277 -4.96 6.30 -1.51
N LEU A 278 -4.23 7.13 -2.25
CA LEU A 278 -4.75 7.85 -3.42
C LEU A 278 -3.94 7.43 -4.66
N PRO A 279 -4.53 6.69 -5.61
CA PRO A 279 -5.86 6.08 -5.57
C PRO A 279 -5.98 4.95 -4.52
N PRO A 280 -7.20 4.60 -4.08
CA PRO A 280 -7.43 3.49 -3.15
C PRO A 280 -6.84 2.18 -3.63
N ALA A 281 -6.47 1.32 -2.68
CA ALA A 281 -5.91 0.00 -2.97
C ALA A 281 -6.85 -0.86 -3.83
N ALA A 282 -6.26 -1.73 -4.66
CA ALA A 282 -7.01 -2.55 -5.60
C ALA A 282 -7.94 -3.55 -4.89
N PRO A 283 -9.05 -3.95 -5.54
CA PRO A 283 -9.80 -5.13 -5.13
C PRO A 283 -8.88 -6.37 -5.03
N GLY A 284 -9.06 -7.17 -3.97
CA GLY A 284 -8.22 -8.35 -3.72
C GLY A 284 -6.82 -8.06 -3.20
N SER A 285 -6.52 -6.80 -2.85
CA SER A 285 -5.32 -6.42 -2.10
C SER A 285 -5.47 -6.67 -0.60
N TRP A 286 -4.36 -6.57 0.13
CA TRP A 286 -4.38 -6.69 1.60
C TRP A 286 -5.23 -5.58 2.25
N TRP A 287 -5.10 -4.34 1.77
CA TRP A 287 -5.94 -3.23 2.26
C TRP A 287 -7.43 -3.43 1.96
N ALA A 288 -7.76 -4.01 0.79
CA ALA A 288 -9.14 -4.37 0.50
C ALA A 288 -9.66 -5.50 1.42
N GLU A 289 -8.80 -6.41 1.86
CA GLU A 289 -9.16 -7.45 2.84
C GLU A 289 -9.43 -6.86 4.23
N VAL A 290 -8.67 -5.85 4.66
CA VAL A 290 -8.94 -5.10 5.91
C VAL A 290 -10.33 -4.45 5.87
N ALA A 291 -10.63 -3.69 4.81
CA ALA A 291 -11.93 -3.04 4.64
C ALA A 291 -13.07 -4.08 4.51
N GLY A 292 -12.85 -5.16 3.75
CA GLY A 292 -13.81 -6.24 3.59
C GLY A 292 -14.11 -6.97 4.90
N THR A 293 -13.09 -7.21 5.74
CA THR A 293 -13.25 -7.82 7.06
C THR A 293 -14.06 -6.92 8.00
N SER A 294 -13.79 -5.61 7.97
CA SER A 294 -14.55 -4.60 8.70
C SER A 294 -16.05 -4.64 8.32
N GLN A 295 -16.33 -4.54 7.02
CA GLN A 295 -17.71 -4.53 6.51
C GLN A 295 -18.43 -5.85 6.76
N HIS A 296 -17.73 -6.98 6.60
CA HIS A 296 -18.28 -8.30 6.90
C HIS A 296 -18.72 -8.41 8.37
N THR A 297 -17.92 -7.86 9.30
CA THR A 297 -18.24 -7.81 10.73
C THR A 297 -19.56 -7.05 10.98
N VAL A 298 -19.78 -5.90 10.32
CA VAL A 298 -21.07 -5.18 10.39
C VAL A 298 -22.21 -6.01 9.82
N LEU A 299 -22.01 -6.66 8.66
CA LEU A 299 -23.07 -7.41 7.97
C LEU A 299 -23.48 -8.69 8.72
N GLU A 300 -22.55 -9.31 9.45
CA GLU A 300 -22.83 -10.40 10.39
C GLU A 300 -23.57 -9.87 11.64
N LEU A 301 -23.13 -8.76 12.23
CA LEU A 301 -23.84 -8.15 13.36
C LEU A 301 -25.27 -7.76 12.98
N ARG A 302 -25.48 -7.16 11.81
CA ARG A 302 -26.82 -6.87 11.26
C ARG A 302 -27.67 -8.14 11.21
N ARG A 303 -27.12 -9.27 10.75
CA ARG A 303 -27.85 -10.55 10.69
C ARG A 303 -28.31 -11.00 12.07
N ARG A 304 -27.45 -10.92 13.08
CA ARG A 304 -27.79 -11.27 14.47
C ARG A 304 -28.83 -10.33 15.07
N VAL A 305 -28.66 -9.02 14.92
CA VAL A 305 -29.59 -7.98 15.41
C VAL A 305 -30.97 -8.16 14.79
N ARG A 306 -31.04 -8.38 13.47
CA ARG A 306 -32.30 -8.68 12.77
C ARG A 306 -32.92 -10.00 13.23
N GLY A 307 -32.10 -11.02 13.50
CA GLY A 307 -32.56 -12.31 14.05
C GLY A 307 -33.24 -12.19 15.41
N ARG A 308 -32.96 -11.12 16.17
CA ARG A 308 -33.65 -10.77 17.43
C ARG A 308 -34.92 -9.94 17.23
N GLY A 309 -35.37 -9.73 15.99
CA GLY A 309 -36.61 -9.03 15.67
C GLY A 309 -36.48 -7.52 15.50
N ALA A 310 -35.27 -6.95 15.53
CA ALA A 310 -35.08 -5.51 15.30
C ALA A 310 -35.27 -5.12 13.82
N ASP A 311 -35.88 -3.96 13.58
CA ASP A 311 -36.02 -3.37 12.25
C ASP A 311 -34.71 -2.71 11.82
N VAL A 312 -33.85 -3.50 11.17
CA VAL A 312 -32.54 -3.05 10.70
C VAL A 312 -32.28 -3.43 9.25
N ALA A 313 -31.64 -2.53 8.51
CA ALA A 313 -31.10 -2.75 7.17
C ALA A 313 -29.71 -2.12 7.08
N VAL A 314 -28.78 -2.82 6.42
CA VAL A 314 -27.45 -2.29 6.07
C VAL A 314 -27.13 -2.78 4.66
N GLU A 315 -26.68 -1.88 3.80
CA GLU A 315 -26.37 -2.14 2.40
C GLU A 315 -25.01 -1.55 2.04
N VAL A 316 -24.22 -2.31 1.28
CA VAL A 316 -22.99 -1.81 0.65
C VAL A 316 -23.41 -0.93 -0.54
N PRO A 317 -22.90 0.32 -0.64
CA PRO A 317 -23.16 1.17 -1.80
C PRO A 317 -22.80 0.49 -3.12
N ALA A 318 -23.56 0.80 -4.17
CA ALA A 318 -23.37 0.23 -5.50
C ALA A 318 -21.97 0.57 -6.08
N PRO A 319 -21.42 -0.28 -6.97
CA PRO A 319 -20.09 -0.06 -7.55
C PRO A 319 -20.02 1.13 -8.51
N HIS A 320 -21.15 1.66 -8.95
CA HIS A 320 -21.23 2.86 -9.79
C HIS A 320 -21.86 4.02 -9.02
N TYR A 321 -21.23 5.19 -9.10
CA TYR A 321 -21.61 6.36 -8.33
C TYR A 321 -23.03 6.85 -8.64
N ARG A 322 -23.46 6.75 -9.89
CA ARG A 322 -24.83 7.12 -10.31
C ARG A 322 -25.92 6.37 -9.52
N ASP A 323 -25.62 5.14 -9.11
CA ASP A 323 -26.53 4.26 -8.39
C ASP A 323 -26.29 4.41 -6.88
N ALA A 324 -25.02 4.46 -6.46
CA ALA A 324 -24.64 4.67 -5.05
C ALA A 324 -25.21 5.97 -4.47
N ARG A 325 -25.22 7.07 -5.24
CA ARG A 325 -25.64 8.40 -4.79
C ARG A 325 -27.08 8.48 -4.28
N GLN A 326 -27.92 7.49 -4.59
CA GLN A 326 -29.29 7.41 -4.06
C GLN A 326 -29.30 7.11 -2.55
N ARG A 327 -28.25 6.45 -2.04
CA ARG A 327 -28.11 6.00 -0.66
C ARG A 327 -26.97 6.69 0.08
N THR A 328 -26.18 7.55 -0.56
CA THR A 328 -25.14 8.35 0.10
C THR A 328 -25.62 9.74 0.52
N GLY A 329 -24.88 10.37 1.44
CA GLY A 329 -25.30 11.58 2.16
C GLY A 329 -24.72 12.90 1.62
N GLY A 330 -24.13 12.89 0.43
CA GLY A 330 -23.57 14.08 -0.21
C GLY A 330 -22.17 14.51 0.27
N ASN A 331 -21.55 13.77 1.19
CA ASN A 331 -20.16 13.96 1.62
C ASN A 331 -19.20 12.93 0.98
N ASP A 332 -19.57 12.47 -0.21
CA ASP A 332 -18.73 11.59 -1.04
C ASP A 332 -17.50 12.34 -1.56
N ILE A 333 -16.41 11.62 -1.79
CA ILE A 333 -15.13 12.20 -2.18
C ILE A 333 -14.86 11.88 -3.66
N PRO A 334 -14.92 12.86 -4.57
CA PRO A 334 -14.46 12.67 -5.93
C PRO A 334 -12.93 12.60 -5.98
N LEU A 335 -12.39 11.70 -6.79
CA LEU A 335 -10.98 11.65 -7.16
C LEU A 335 -10.81 11.86 -8.66
N ASP A 336 -9.68 12.45 -9.01
CA ASP A 336 -9.24 12.69 -10.38
C ASP A 336 -8.42 11.52 -10.98
N ALA A 337 -8.15 10.49 -10.17
CA ALA A 337 -7.36 9.33 -10.56
C ALA A 337 -7.88 8.03 -9.92
N GLY A 338 -7.50 6.89 -10.51
CA GLY A 338 -7.91 5.55 -10.08
C GLY A 338 -9.25 5.11 -10.68
N GLY A 339 -9.29 3.88 -11.20
CA GLY A 339 -10.51 3.27 -11.76
C GLY A 339 -11.12 4.03 -12.95
N LEU A 340 -12.33 3.61 -13.33
CA LEU A 340 -13.09 4.18 -14.44
C LEU A 340 -13.98 5.35 -13.98
N LYS A 341 -14.23 6.31 -14.87
CA LYS A 341 -15.13 7.44 -14.58
C LYS A 341 -16.50 6.96 -14.07
N GLY A 342 -16.94 7.52 -12.94
CA GLY A 342 -18.19 7.16 -12.26
C GLY A 342 -18.12 5.86 -11.45
N GLN A 343 -16.97 5.21 -11.33
CA GLN A 343 -16.77 4.04 -10.47
C GLN A 343 -16.62 4.47 -9.01
N VAL A 344 -17.24 3.72 -8.09
CA VAL A 344 -16.95 3.79 -6.66
C VAL A 344 -15.63 3.04 -6.41
N LEU A 345 -14.63 3.77 -5.91
CA LEU A 345 -13.28 3.29 -5.68
C LEU A 345 -13.12 2.71 -4.27
N ALA A 346 -13.81 3.30 -3.28
CA ALA A 346 -13.84 2.79 -1.92
C ALA A 346 -15.18 3.12 -1.26
N VAL A 347 -15.67 2.21 -0.42
CA VAL A 347 -16.84 2.45 0.43
C VAL A 347 -16.33 2.88 1.80
N LEU A 348 -16.59 4.13 2.16
CA LEU A 348 -16.18 4.71 3.44
C LEU A 348 -17.20 4.43 4.53
N ARG A 349 -18.50 4.46 4.20
CA ARG A 349 -19.59 4.17 5.12
C ARG A 349 -20.70 3.43 4.41
N LEU A 350 -21.16 2.34 5.03
CA LEU A 350 -22.33 1.60 4.58
C LEU A 350 -23.60 2.44 4.75
N TRP A 351 -24.57 2.27 3.85
CA TRP A 351 -25.91 2.80 4.11
C TRP A 351 -26.58 1.90 5.15
N ALA A 352 -27.32 2.50 6.09
CA ALA A 352 -28.09 1.76 7.07
C ALA A 352 -29.41 2.43 7.44
N ARG A 353 -30.37 1.63 7.88
CA ARG A 353 -31.58 2.06 8.58
C ARG A 353 -31.69 1.21 9.84
N VAL A 354 -31.66 1.84 11.01
CA VAL A 354 -31.69 1.15 12.30
C VAL A 354 -32.79 1.76 13.16
N GLU A 355 -33.89 1.01 13.32
CA GLU A 355 -35.10 1.41 14.05
C GLU A 355 -35.65 2.77 13.57
N GLY A 356 -35.90 2.87 12.26
CA GLY A 356 -36.42 4.07 11.64
C GLY A 356 -35.39 5.20 11.42
N GLN A 357 -34.24 5.17 12.08
CA GLN A 357 -33.17 6.15 11.85
C GLN A 357 -32.32 5.75 10.64
N GLU A 358 -32.26 6.62 9.64
CA GLU A 358 -31.42 6.43 8.46
C GLU A 358 -30.00 7.00 8.68
N MET A 359 -29.00 6.22 8.28
CA MET A 359 -27.59 6.60 8.19
C MET A 359 -27.17 6.49 6.74
N ARG A 360 -26.91 7.63 6.10
CA ARG A 360 -26.55 7.68 4.68
C ARG A 360 -25.14 7.12 4.46
N GLY A 361 -24.94 6.34 3.40
CA GLY A 361 -23.62 5.85 3.03
C GLY A 361 -22.66 6.97 2.62
N ARG A 362 -21.39 6.61 2.41
CA ARG A 362 -20.36 7.53 1.94
C ARG A 362 -19.32 6.77 1.12
N VAL A 363 -18.89 7.34 0.01
CA VAL A 363 -17.95 6.68 -0.91
C VAL A 363 -16.85 7.62 -1.40
N VAL A 364 -15.74 7.01 -1.83
CA VAL A 364 -14.78 7.62 -2.74
C VAL A 364 -15.13 7.16 -4.15
N TYR A 365 -15.15 8.06 -5.13
CA TYR A 365 -15.49 7.72 -6.50
C TYR A 365 -14.64 8.47 -7.51
N ARG A 366 -14.51 7.93 -8.72
CA ARG A 366 -13.85 8.60 -9.82
C ARG A 366 -14.81 9.62 -10.46
N GLY A 367 -14.45 10.91 -10.39
CA GLY A 367 -15.24 12.05 -10.90
C GLY A 367 -15.47 12.09 -12.41
#